data_AF-A0A358UZM1-F1
#
_entry.id   AF-A0A358UZM1-F1
#
_cell.length_a   1.000
_cell.length_b   1.000
_cell.length_c   1.000
_cell.angle_alpha   90.00
_cell.angle_beta   90.00
_cell.angle_gamma   90.00
#
_symmetry.space_group_name_H-M   'P 1'
#
loop_
_entity.id
_entity.type
_entity.pdbx_description
1 polymer ?
#
loop_
_entity_poly.entity_id
_entity_poly.type
_entity_poly.pdbx_seq_one_letter_code
_entity_poly.pdbx_strand_id
1 'polypeptide(L)'
;PAPGAGLMGAKAPAPPMAPPRPPSGGEEQGMDSDPAKDPNAIVQPLAERLLAEIRRSLEYYTSQEDGVAVSKIYITGGAMRLNGLKEFLSARLNLEVIELDTFGSAKVPESAMSNPAIYQSAFGLALTLLSTENITLNLLPSDLYAQIAMSSRVVWKQYASVLGIILICEVGTFLWFTYNNMKTALAELTAEYEGQVKINGQPLIIDDKPVLNKDVLARMSEMQKRRDQLDERFKAINELEVSKYDWIAIMESVRKAIPENVWITDQTLVWTPAGFTLHLKTNVEENARICYKNIQSSACLTYSGTGINLQRTKEDKVDYWSWDAPITFKFQPLGSADEMESAE
;
A
#
# COMPACT_ATOMS: atom_id res chain seq x y z
N PRO A 1 -14.25 112.54 57.64
CA PRO A 1 -15.38 113.01 58.48
C PRO A 1 -16.54 112.00 58.47
N ALA A 2 -16.98 111.38 59.55
CA ALA A 2 -16.54 111.26 60.94
C ALA A 2 -17.09 109.89 61.44
N PRO A 3 -16.57 109.34 62.54
CA PRO A 3 -16.66 107.92 62.89
C PRO A 3 -17.60 107.63 64.08
N GLY A 4 -17.93 106.34 64.23
CA GLY A 4 -17.86 105.58 65.49
C GLY A 4 -18.74 106.02 66.68
N ALA A 5 -19.78 105.24 66.95
CA ALA A 5 -20.41 105.17 68.26
C ALA A 5 -20.21 103.77 68.84
N GLY A 6 -19.60 103.70 70.02
CA GLY A 6 -19.49 102.49 70.82
C GLY A 6 -19.69 102.79 72.30
N LEU A 7 -20.37 101.83 72.99
CA LEU A 7 -20.21 101.44 74.40
C LEU A 7 -20.64 102.49 75.44
N MET A 8 -21.30 102.24 76.59
CA MET A 8 -21.71 101.13 77.47
C MET A 8 -22.79 101.76 78.40
N GLY A 9 -23.62 101.08 79.19
CA GLY A 9 -23.57 99.71 79.66
C GLY A 9 -24.84 99.32 80.42
N ALA A 10 -25.01 98.02 80.62
CA ALA A 10 -26.00 97.44 81.53
C ALA A 10 -25.44 96.17 82.17
N LYS A 11 -25.42 96.20 83.51
CA LYS A 11 -25.44 95.15 84.56
C LYS A 11 -25.20 93.67 84.17
N ALA A 12 -24.28 93.04 84.89
CA ALA A 12 -23.91 91.61 84.83
C ALA A 12 -24.93 90.68 85.58
N PRO A 13 -24.85 89.33 85.43
CA PRO A 13 -25.99 88.47 85.11
C PRO A 13 -26.54 87.62 86.28
N ALA A 14 -27.74 87.06 86.09
CA ALA A 14 -28.22 85.87 86.82
C ALA A 14 -27.98 84.61 85.96
N PRO A 15 -27.66 83.45 86.54
CA PRO A 15 -27.25 82.26 85.79
C PRO A 15 -28.39 81.66 84.96
N PRO A 16 -28.10 81.13 83.76
CA PRO A 16 -29.11 80.49 82.93
C PRO A 16 -29.59 79.16 83.55
N MET A 17 -30.91 79.04 83.62
CA MET A 17 -31.63 77.83 84.01
C MET A 17 -31.27 76.71 83.02
N ALA A 18 -30.82 75.55 83.55
CA ALA A 18 -30.47 74.41 82.71
C ALA A 18 -31.69 73.91 81.91
N PRO A 19 -31.52 73.52 80.63
CA PRO A 19 -32.60 72.93 79.85
C PRO A 19 -33.09 71.62 80.49
N PRO A 20 -34.39 71.28 80.35
CA PRO A 20 -34.95 70.06 80.92
C PRO A 20 -34.24 68.83 80.34
N ARG A 21 -33.88 67.90 81.24
CA ARG A 21 -33.28 66.61 80.90
C ARG A 21 -34.27 65.82 80.02
N PRO A 22 -33.84 65.21 78.90
CA PRO A 22 -34.72 64.40 78.07
C PRO A 22 -35.25 63.18 78.85
N PRO A 23 -36.43 62.65 78.50
CA PRO A 23 -37.02 61.50 79.17
C PRO A 23 -36.08 60.29 79.11
N SER A 24 -35.68 59.81 80.29
CA SER A 24 -35.07 58.50 80.48
C SER A 24 -36.16 57.45 80.26
N GLY A 25 -36.03 56.69 79.18
CA GLY A 25 -37.04 55.71 78.76
C GLY A 25 -37.34 55.70 77.26
N GLY A 26 -36.40 56.13 76.42
CA GLY A 26 -36.36 55.64 75.04
C GLY A 26 -35.84 54.22 75.09
N GLU A 27 -36.62 53.26 74.59
CA GLU A 27 -36.10 51.96 74.19
C GLU A 27 -34.86 52.22 73.32
N GLU A 28 -33.69 51.96 73.86
CA GLU A 28 -32.52 51.70 73.02
C GLU A 28 -32.94 50.54 72.13
N GLN A 29 -33.31 50.83 70.89
CA GLN A 29 -33.15 49.86 69.82
C GLN A 29 -31.66 49.58 69.75
N GLY A 30 -31.22 48.65 70.59
CA GLY A 30 -29.93 48.03 70.51
C GLY A 30 -29.76 47.59 69.07
N MET A 31 -28.74 48.15 68.43
CA MET A 31 -28.13 47.58 67.23
C MET A 31 -27.44 46.27 67.63
N ASP A 32 -28.23 45.33 68.14
CA ASP A 32 -27.90 43.92 68.29
C ASP A 32 -28.68 43.18 67.19
N SER A 33 -28.53 43.64 65.94
CA SER A 33 -28.84 42.78 64.81
C SER A 33 -27.76 41.71 64.76
N ASP A 34 -28.05 40.59 65.41
CA ASP A 34 -27.37 39.34 65.15
C ASP A 34 -27.21 39.20 63.62
N PRO A 35 -25.98 39.14 63.06
CA PRO A 35 -25.74 39.08 61.63
C PRO A 35 -26.42 37.87 60.95
N ALA A 36 -26.94 36.92 61.74
CA ALA A 36 -27.74 35.81 61.27
C ALA A 36 -29.23 36.14 60.98
N LYS A 37 -29.79 37.26 61.48
CA LYS A 37 -31.23 37.58 61.39
C LYS A 37 -31.64 38.44 60.20
N ASP A 38 -30.74 39.25 59.65
CA ASP A 38 -31.00 40.01 58.42
C ASP A 38 -29.76 40.03 57.51
N PRO A 39 -29.67 39.14 56.50
CA PRO A 39 -28.55 39.12 55.58
C PRO A 39 -28.43 40.43 54.78
N ASN A 40 -29.51 41.21 54.62
CA ASN A 40 -29.46 42.47 53.88
C ASN A 40 -28.67 43.55 54.63
N ALA A 41 -28.66 43.53 55.97
CA ALA A 41 -27.90 44.48 56.79
C ALA A 41 -26.38 44.37 56.53
N ILE A 42 -25.90 43.21 56.10
CA ILE A 42 -24.48 42.96 55.77
C ILE A 42 -24.22 43.21 54.29
N VAL A 43 -25.12 42.77 53.41
CA VAL A 43 -24.95 42.85 51.96
C VAL A 43 -25.08 44.28 51.46
N GLN A 44 -25.96 45.10 52.04
CA GLN A 44 -26.23 46.45 51.57
C GLN A 44 -25.02 47.39 51.68
N PRO A 45 -24.28 47.48 52.82
CA PRO A 45 -23.05 48.26 52.90
C PRO A 45 -21.98 47.79 51.90
N LEU A 46 -21.90 46.48 51.64
CA LEU A 46 -20.96 45.93 50.66
C LEU A 46 -21.34 46.34 49.22
N ALA A 47 -22.63 46.28 48.89
CA ALA A 47 -23.15 46.71 47.59
C ALA A 47 -22.95 48.22 47.36
N GLU A 48 -23.12 49.05 48.39
CA GLU A 48 -22.84 50.49 48.32
C GLU A 48 -21.35 50.78 48.10
N ARG A 49 -20.46 50.06 48.78
CA ARG A 49 -19.01 50.15 48.55
C ARG A 49 -18.63 49.74 47.12
N LEU A 50 -19.21 48.64 46.62
CA LEU A 50 -19.01 48.19 45.24
C LEU A 50 -19.48 49.25 44.24
N LEU A 51 -20.68 49.81 44.45
CA LEU A 51 -21.23 50.87 43.61
C LEU A 51 -20.31 52.10 43.58
N ALA A 52 -19.79 52.53 44.72
CA ALA A 52 -18.88 53.67 44.80
C ALA A 52 -17.59 53.42 44.00
N GLU A 53 -17.03 52.21 44.07
CA GLU A 53 -15.81 51.86 43.32
C GLU A 53 -16.07 51.73 41.81
N ILE A 54 -17.23 51.20 41.41
CA ILE A 54 -17.66 51.16 40.00
C ILE A 54 -17.81 52.58 39.46
N ARG A 55 -18.50 53.48 40.18
CA ARG A 55 -18.66 54.88 39.78
C ARG A 55 -17.31 55.57 39.62
N ARG A 56 -16.41 55.40 40.58
CA ARG A 56 -15.06 55.94 40.51
C ARG A 56 -14.28 55.45 39.28
N SER A 57 -14.43 54.17 38.94
CA SER A 57 -13.79 53.57 37.76
C SER A 57 -14.36 54.13 36.45
N LEU A 58 -15.69 54.31 36.39
CA LEU A 58 -16.37 54.91 35.24
C LEU A 58 -15.98 56.38 35.08
N GLU A 59 -16.00 57.16 36.15
CA GLU A 59 -15.57 58.57 36.16
C GLU A 59 -14.12 58.69 35.68
N TYR A 60 -13.23 57.85 36.21
CA TYR A 60 -11.83 57.80 35.78
C TYR A 60 -11.70 57.49 34.28
N TYR A 61 -12.40 56.48 33.78
CA TYR A 61 -12.40 56.15 32.35
C TYR A 61 -12.89 57.33 31.49
N THR A 62 -14.01 57.96 31.87
CA THR A 62 -14.56 59.11 31.12
C THR A 62 -13.70 60.37 31.20
N SER A 63 -12.82 60.48 32.20
CA SER A 63 -11.91 61.62 32.36
C SER A 63 -10.63 61.52 31.52
N GLN A 64 -10.35 60.36 30.91
CA GLN A 64 -9.21 60.18 30.01
C GLN A 64 -9.46 60.89 28.67
N GLU A 65 -8.40 61.24 27.93
CA GLU A 65 -8.52 61.99 26.66
C GLU A 65 -9.40 61.27 25.62
N ASP A 66 -9.38 59.93 25.61
CA ASP A 66 -10.21 59.09 24.73
C ASP A 66 -11.47 58.52 25.44
N GLY A 67 -11.82 59.06 26.61
CA GLY A 67 -12.93 58.58 27.43
C GLY A 67 -14.29 58.87 26.79
N VAL A 68 -15.05 57.82 26.45
CA VAL A 68 -16.42 57.95 25.91
C VAL A 68 -17.45 57.66 27.00
N ALA A 69 -18.59 58.34 26.96
CA ALA A 69 -19.70 58.06 27.87
C ALA A 69 -20.18 56.60 27.73
N VAL A 70 -20.25 55.89 28.86
CA VAL A 70 -20.67 54.49 28.90
C VAL A 70 -22.20 54.41 28.74
N SER A 71 -22.66 53.66 27.75
CA SER A 71 -24.09 53.49 27.45
C SER A 71 -24.71 52.25 28.08
N LYS A 72 -23.95 51.16 28.16
CA LYS A 72 -24.39 49.86 28.68
C LYS A 72 -23.29 49.20 29.49
N ILE A 73 -23.69 48.43 30.49
CA ILE A 73 -22.79 47.64 31.34
C ILE A 73 -23.16 46.17 31.18
N TYR A 74 -22.21 45.35 30.73
CA TYR A 74 -22.34 43.91 30.76
C TYR A 74 -21.68 43.37 32.02
N ILE A 75 -22.45 42.74 32.89
CA ILE A 75 -21.93 42.09 34.09
C ILE A 75 -21.48 40.65 33.75
N THR A 76 -20.37 40.25 34.38
CA THR A 76 -19.69 38.95 34.17
C THR A 76 -19.26 38.34 35.52
N GLY A 77 -18.97 37.05 35.53
CA GLY A 77 -18.46 36.30 36.67
C GLY A 77 -19.51 35.82 37.67
N GLY A 78 -19.06 35.13 38.72
CA GLY A 78 -19.94 34.50 39.70
C GLY A 78 -20.80 35.47 40.53
N ALA A 79 -20.36 36.73 40.66
CA ALA A 79 -21.08 37.76 41.42
C ALA A 79 -22.44 38.13 40.80
N MET A 80 -22.64 37.88 39.50
CA MET A 80 -23.94 38.08 38.83
C MET A 80 -25.07 37.25 39.44
N ARG A 81 -24.73 36.15 40.13
CA ARG A 81 -25.71 35.26 40.77
C ARG A 81 -26.33 35.85 42.04
N LEU A 82 -25.84 37.00 42.48
CA LEU A 82 -26.44 37.71 43.61
C LEU A 82 -27.78 38.31 43.17
N ASN A 83 -28.86 37.76 43.72
CA ASN A 83 -30.22 38.21 43.44
C ASN A 83 -30.36 39.72 43.71
N GLY A 84 -30.90 40.45 42.74
CA GLY A 84 -31.13 41.89 42.85
C GLY A 84 -29.91 42.77 42.55
N LEU A 85 -28.73 42.21 42.29
CA LEU A 85 -27.53 42.99 42.00
C LEU A 85 -27.67 43.78 40.70
N LYS A 86 -28.21 43.16 39.65
CA LYS A 86 -28.45 43.80 38.35
C LYS A 86 -29.39 44.99 38.49
N GLU A 87 -30.52 44.79 39.16
CA GLU A 87 -31.54 45.82 39.39
C GLU A 87 -30.98 46.95 40.25
N PHE A 88 -30.25 46.62 41.32
CA PHE A 88 -29.58 47.58 42.18
C PHE A 88 -28.59 48.45 41.41
N LEU A 89 -27.69 47.84 40.62
CA LEU A 89 -26.70 48.56 39.84
C LEU A 89 -27.36 49.42 38.76
N SER A 90 -28.35 48.88 38.04
CA SER A 90 -29.06 49.62 37.00
C SER A 90 -29.78 50.85 37.56
N ALA A 91 -30.50 50.69 38.68
CA ALA A 91 -31.20 51.79 39.34
C ALA A 91 -30.25 52.84 39.91
N ARG A 92 -29.12 52.42 40.49
CA ARG A 92 -28.17 53.35 41.13
C ARG A 92 -27.22 54.02 40.14
N LEU A 93 -26.85 53.37 39.04
CA LEU A 93 -25.99 53.95 38.01
C LEU A 93 -26.79 54.70 36.94
N ASN A 94 -28.11 54.51 36.88
CA ASN A 94 -28.97 55.02 35.82
C ASN A 94 -28.47 54.60 34.42
N LEU A 95 -27.99 53.36 34.31
CA LEU A 95 -27.46 52.73 33.10
C LEU A 95 -28.10 51.36 32.90
N GLU A 96 -28.17 50.93 31.64
CA GLU A 96 -28.64 49.59 31.31
C GLU A 96 -27.58 48.56 31.72
N VAL A 97 -27.91 47.72 32.71
CA VAL A 97 -27.05 46.62 33.16
C VAL A 97 -27.61 45.31 32.64
N ILE A 98 -26.81 44.58 31.86
CA ILE A 98 -27.21 43.37 31.15
C ILE A 98 -26.33 42.21 31.62
N GLU A 99 -26.94 41.05 31.83
CA GLU A 99 -26.20 39.81 32.05
C GLU A 99 -25.61 39.31 30.73
N LEU A 100 -24.30 39.08 30.70
CA LEU A 100 -23.65 38.57 29.50
C LEU A 100 -24.13 37.14 29.18
N ASP A 101 -24.79 36.99 28.03
CA ASP A 101 -25.00 35.68 27.43
C ASP A 101 -23.64 35.11 27.00
N THR A 102 -23.21 34.09 27.72
CA THR A 102 -21.85 33.54 27.61
C THR A 102 -21.69 32.67 26.38
N PHE A 103 -22.71 31.90 26.03
CA PHE A 103 -22.60 30.87 25.00
C PHE A 103 -23.30 31.28 23.70
N GLY A 104 -24.29 32.21 23.75
CA GLY A 104 -25.01 32.64 22.56
C GLY A 104 -25.61 31.45 21.81
N SER A 105 -25.22 31.27 20.54
CA SER A 105 -25.65 30.15 19.70
C SER A 105 -24.77 28.90 19.79
N ALA A 106 -23.75 28.89 20.65
CA ALA A 106 -22.82 27.78 20.76
C ALA A 106 -23.47 26.55 21.41
N LYS A 107 -23.22 25.37 20.81
CA LYS A 107 -23.65 24.08 21.38
C LYS A 107 -22.67 23.68 22.49
N VAL A 108 -23.11 23.79 23.73
CA VAL A 108 -22.31 23.42 24.92
C VAL A 108 -23.01 22.31 25.72
N PRO A 109 -22.24 21.51 26.48
CA PRO A 109 -22.82 20.49 27.37
C PRO A 109 -23.78 21.11 28.39
N GLU A 110 -24.79 20.35 28.80
CA GLU A 110 -25.79 20.79 29.79
C GLU A 110 -25.15 21.19 31.13
N SER A 111 -24.08 20.50 31.53
CA SER A 111 -23.30 20.85 32.72
C SER A 111 -22.73 22.28 32.66
N ALA A 112 -22.32 22.74 31.48
CA ALA A 112 -21.82 24.10 31.28
C ALA A 112 -22.96 25.13 31.27
N MET A 113 -24.11 24.78 30.69
CA MET A 113 -25.31 25.64 30.71
C MET A 113 -25.87 25.86 32.11
N SER A 114 -25.65 24.93 33.04
CA SER A 114 -26.09 25.09 34.43
C SER A 114 -25.38 26.23 35.17
N ASN A 115 -24.18 26.62 34.73
CA ASN A 115 -23.37 27.64 35.39
C ASN A 115 -22.52 28.46 34.40
N PRO A 116 -23.15 29.23 33.50
CA PRO A 116 -22.46 29.93 32.41
C PRO A 116 -21.42 30.94 32.93
N ALA A 117 -21.72 31.58 34.06
CA ALA A 117 -20.88 32.62 34.67
C ALA A 117 -19.44 32.17 34.98
N ILE A 118 -19.23 30.88 35.29
CA ILE A 118 -17.88 30.35 35.56
C ILE A 118 -17.09 30.12 34.26
N TYR A 119 -17.78 29.83 33.17
CA TYR A 119 -17.17 29.47 31.90
C TYR A 119 -16.87 30.65 30.98
N GLN A 120 -17.24 31.88 31.35
CA GLN A 120 -17.06 33.07 30.50
C GLN A 120 -15.63 33.28 30.02
N SER A 121 -14.65 33.29 30.92
CA SER A 121 -13.24 33.47 30.55
C SER A 121 -12.70 32.28 29.77
N ALA A 122 -13.06 31.06 30.17
CA ALA A 122 -12.63 29.84 29.49
C ALA A 122 -13.19 29.74 28.06
N PHE A 123 -14.45 30.13 27.88
CA PHE A 123 -15.11 30.19 26.58
C PHE A 123 -14.48 31.27 25.70
N GLY A 124 -14.19 32.46 26.24
CA GLY A 124 -13.45 33.50 25.52
C GLY A 124 -12.08 33.04 25.05
N LEU A 125 -11.32 32.33 25.89
CA LEU A 125 -10.03 31.72 25.50
C LEU A 125 -10.18 30.61 24.47
N ALA A 126 -11.27 29.83 24.51
CA ALA A 126 -11.53 28.83 23.48
C ALA A 126 -11.88 29.48 22.13
N LEU A 127 -12.58 30.62 22.14
CA LEU A 127 -12.89 31.37 20.93
C LEU A 127 -11.63 31.94 20.24
N THR A 128 -10.57 32.26 20.98
CA THR A 128 -9.30 32.73 20.37
C THR A 128 -8.63 31.65 19.52
N LEU A 129 -8.88 30.36 19.81
CA LEU A 129 -8.41 29.25 18.99
C LEU A 129 -9.18 29.12 17.66
N LEU A 130 -10.42 29.62 17.60
CA LEU A 130 -11.30 29.54 16.44
C LEU A 130 -11.26 30.80 15.56
N SER A 131 -10.97 31.96 16.15
CA SER A 131 -10.89 33.24 15.45
C SER A 131 -9.56 33.91 15.70
N THR A 132 -8.62 33.69 14.78
CA THR A 132 -7.26 34.26 14.80
C THR A 132 -7.20 35.75 14.45
N GLU A 133 -8.28 36.34 13.93
CA GLU A 133 -8.24 37.73 13.42
C GLU A 133 -8.32 38.80 14.52
N ASN A 134 -8.91 38.51 15.68
CA ASN A 134 -9.27 39.56 16.65
C ASN A 134 -8.34 39.64 17.88
N ILE A 135 -7.61 38.57 18.23
CA ILE A 135 -6.75 38.54 19.41
C ILE A 135 -5.42 37.88 19.04
N THR A 136 -4.41 38.71 18.74
CA THR A 136 -3.07 38.26 18.30
C THR A 136 -2.06 38.17 19.45
N LEU A 137 -2.45 38.53 20.68
CA LEU A 137 -1.53 38.59 21.82
C LEU A 137 -1.23 37.18 22.35
N ASN A 138 -0.11 36.62 21.91
CA ASN A 138 0.48 35.43 22.50
C ASN A 138 1.71 35.82 23.32
N LEU A 139 1.62 35.68 24.65
CA LEU A 139 2.71 35.98 25.57
C LEU A 139 3.72 34.82 25.69
N LEU A 140 3.50 33.72 24.98
CA LEU A 140 4.42 32.58 25.02
C LEU A 140 5.71 32.94 24.27
N PRO A 141 6.88 32.88 24.93
CA PRO A 141 8.16 33.05 24.27
C PRO A 141 8.33 32.02 23.15
N SER A 142 8.90 32.43 22.02
CA SER A 142 9.14 31.56 20.85
C SER A 142 9.95 30.31 21.20
N ASP A 143 10.87 30.43 22.15
CA ASP A 143 11.75 29.34 22.59
C ASP A 143 10.98 28.24 23.33
N LEU A 144 9.94 28.62 24.09
CA LEU A 144 9.03 27.69 24.75
C LEU A 144 8.02 27.11 23.75
N TYR A 145 7.56 27.89 22.77
CA TYR A 145 6.68 27.40 21.72
C TYR A 145 7.36 26.26 20.92
N ALA A 146 8.64 26.41 20.57
CA ALA A 146 9.40 25.36 19.90
C ALA A 146 9.53 24.10 20.76
N GLN A 147 9.79 24.25 22.07
CA GLN A 147 9.91 23.11 22.99
C GLN A 147 8.58 22.36 23.20
N ILE A 148 7.46 23.08 23.33
CA ILE A 148 6.12 22.49 23.47
C ILE A 148 5.67 21.84 22.15
N ALA A 149 5.93 22.48 21.00
CA ALA A 149 5.64 21.91 19.70
C ALA A 149 6.45 20.62 19.43
N MET A 150 7.68 20.56 19.92
CA MET A 150 8.52 19.37 19.80
C MET A 150 8.10 18.25 20.76
N SER A 151 7.70 18.55 22.00
CA SER A 151 7.43 17.54 23.04
C SER A 151 6.34 16.53 22.65
N SER A 152 5.29 16.96 21.96
CA SER A 152 4.22 16.07 21.46
C SER A 152 4.73 15.02 20.46
N ARG A 153 5.77 15.34 19.69
CA ARG A 153 6.37 14.45 18.67
C ARG A 153 7.48 13.57 19.23
N VAL A 154 8.01 13.89 20.42
CA VAL A 154 9.06 13.10 21.08
C VAL A 154 8.51 11.76 21.56
N VAL A 155 7.29 11.75 22.11
CA VAL A 155 6.65 10.53 22.64
C VAL A 155 6.43 9.49 21.53
N TRP A 156 5.91 9.90 20.37
CA TRP A 156 5.71 8.98 19.23
C TRP A 156 7.03 8.38 18.72
N LYS A 157 8.10 9.19 18.67
CA LYS A 157 9.43 8.71 18.26
C LYS A 157 10.02 7.69 19.23
N GLN A 158 9.77 7.85 20.53
CA GLN A 158 10.18 6.88 21.55
C GLN A 158 9.42 5.54 21.40
N TYR A 159 8.12 5.56 21.13
CA TYR A 159 7.37 4.32 20.86
C TYR A 159 7.84 3.64 19.56
N ALA A 160 8.12 4.42 18.51
CA ALA A 160 8.61 3.88 17.25
C ALA A 160 10.00 3.24 17.38
N SER A 161 10.91 3.80 18.20
CA SER A 161 12.23 3.20 18.42
C SER A 161 12.16 1.89 19.19
N VAL A 162 11.28 1.79 20.19
CA VAL A 162 11.05 0.53 20.94
C VAL A 162 10.50 -0.56 20.02
N LEU A 163 9.51 -0.24 19.18
CA LEU A 163 8.99 -1.18 18.18
C LEU A 163 10.06 -1.63 17.18
N GLY A 164 10.93 -0.73 16.73
CA GLY A 164 12.04 -1.05 15.84
C GLY A 164 13.04 -2.04 16.46
N ILE A 165 13.39 -1.86 17.74
CA ILE A 165 14.28 -2.78 18.46
C ILE A 165 13.64 -4.17 18.57
N ILE A 166 12.35 -4.23 18.91
CA ILE A 166 11.61 -5.50 19.02
C ILE A 166 11.62 -6.24 17.67
N LEU A 167 11.32 -5.54 16.56
CA LEU A 167 11.36 -6.14 15.23
C LEU A 167 12.75 -6.67 14.85
N ILE A 168 13.81 -5.94 15.17
CA ILE A 168 15.19 -6.38 14.91
C ILE A 168 15.50 -7.64 15.72
N CYS A 169 15.06 -7.70 16.98
CA CYS A 169 15.22 -8.89 17.82
C CYS A 169 14.46 -10.09 17.24
N GLU A 170 13.21 -9.92 16.81
CA GLU A 170 12.41 -10.99 16.20
C GLU A 170 13.07 -11.55 14.94
N VAL A 171 13.49 -10.67 14.01
CA VAL A 171 14.21 -11.07 12.79
C VAL A 171 15.51 -11.79 13.15
N GLY A 172 16.27 -11.29 14.13
CA GLY A 172 17.50 -11.92 14.60
C GLY A 172 17.28 -13.33 15.14
N THR A 173 16.24 -13.53 15.97
CA THR A 173 15.90 -14.86 16.50
C THR A 173 15.43 -15.82 15.41
N PHE A 174 14.69 -15.34 14.42
CA PHE A 174 14.24 -16.15 13.29
C PHE A 174 15.41 -16.62 12.42
N LEU A 175 16.35 -15.73 12.08
CA LEU A 175 17.55 -16.08 11.32
C LEU A 175 18.44 -17.07 12.08
N TRP A 176 18.59 -16.90 13.39
CA TRP A 176 19.36 -17.82 14.21
C TRP A 176 18.71 -19.22 14.26
N PHE A 177 17.38 -19.28 14.39
CA PHE A 177 16.63 -20.54 14.39
C PHE A 177 16.75 -21.29 13.06
N THR A 178 16.57 -20.61 11.92
CA THR A 178 16.71 -21.24 10.60
C THR A 178 18.13 -21.72 10.34
N TYR A 179 19.14 -20.93 10.73
CA TYR A 179 20.54 -21.34 10.66
C TYR A 179 20.82 -22.60 11.50
N ASN A 180 20.32 -22.67 12.74
CA ASN A 180 20.51 -23.83 13.60
C ASN A 180 19.82 -25.09 13.03
N ASN A 181 18.59 -24.97 12.54
CA ASN A 181 17.87 -26.11 11.93
C ASN A 181 18.55 -26.61 10.66
N MET A 182 19.07 -25.70 9.83
CA MET A 182 19.80 -26.07 8.62
C MET A 182 21.14 -26.73 8.98
N LYS A 183 21.81 -26.25 10.03
CA LYS A 183 23.06 -26.85 10.53
C LYS A 183 22.84 -28.28 11.03
N THR A 184 21.75 -28.56 11.74
CA THR A 184 21.42 -29.92 12.19
C THR A 184 21.06 -30.84 11.03
N ALA A 185 20.27 -30.37 10.06
CA ALA A 185 19.92 -31.14 8.87
C ALA A 185 21.15 -31.45 8.00
N LEU A 186 22.04 -30.47 7.85
CA LEU A 186 23.29 -30.65 7.11
C LEU A 186 24.22 -31.63 7.81
N ALA A 187 24.30 -31.62 9.14
CA ALA A 187 25.08 -32.59 9.91
C ALA A 187 24.56 -34.03 9.72
N GLU A 188 23.24 -34.23 9.69
CA GLU A 188 22.61 -35.52 9.43
C GLU A 188 22.88 -36.03 8.01
N LEU A 189 22.70 -35.17 6.99
CA LEU A 189 23.03 -35.48 5.60
C LEU A 189 24.51 -35.80 5.40
N THR A 190 25.42 -35.09 6.07
CA THR A 190 26.86 -35.41 6.01
C THR A 190 27.16 -36.75 6.67
N ALA A 191 26.50 -37.09 7.77
CA ALA A 191 26.66 -38.38 8.44
C ALA A 191 26.12 -39.54 7.58
N GLU A 192 25.03 -39.33 6.85
CA GLU A 192 24.49 -40.31 5.90
C GLU A 192 25.37 -40.43 4.64
N TYR A 193 25.90 -39.32 4.13
CA TYR A 193 26.82 -39.30 2.99
C TYR A 193 28.13 -40.05 3.27
N GLU A 194 28.68 -39.89 4.48
CA GLU A 194 29.89 -40.60 4.94
C GLU A 194 29.59 -42.01 5.47
N GLY A 195 28.31 -42.34 5.66
CA GLY A 195 27.84 -43.63 6.14
C GLY A 195 28.13 -44.79 5.18
N GLN A 196 28.21 -45.99 5.75
CA GLN A 196 28.34 -47.24 4.99
C GLN A 196 26.99 -47.64 4.40
N VAL A 197 27.00 -48.14 3.17
CA VAL A 197 25.82 -48.68 2.49
C VAL A 197 25.39 -49.95 3.22
N LYS A 198 24.18 -49.95 3.79
CA LYS A 198 23.59 -51.13 4.45
C LYS A 198 22.51 -51.71 3.55
N ILE A 199 22.64 -52.97 3.14
CA ILE A 199 21.57 -53.73 2.47
C ILE A 199 21.05 -54.75 3.48
N ASN A 200 19.74 -54.72 3.77
CA ASN A 200 19.09 -55.59 4.77
C ASN A 200 19.79 -55.58 6.16
N GLY A 201 20.32 -54.42 6.57
CA GLY A 201 20.96 -54.24 7.88
C GLY A 201 22.42 -54.72 7.98
N GLN A 202 23.00 -55.26 6.90
CA GLN A 202 24.41 -55.65 6.85
C GLN A 202 25.23 -54.69 5.97
N PRO A 203 26.47 -54.34 6.37
CA PRO A 203 27.33 -53.48 5.56
C PRO A 203 27.70 -54.20 4.26
N LEU A 204 27.50 -53.52 3.14
CA LEU A 204 27.89 -54.05 1.84
C LEU A 204 29.42 -53.97 1.71
N ILE A 205 30.07 -55.13 1.71
CA ILE A 205 31.51 -55.27 1.52
C ILE A 205 31.73 -55.79 0.09
N ILE A 206 32.46 -55.03 -0.71
CA ILE A 206 32.93 -55.45 -2.04
C ILE A 206 34.46 -55.40 -1.97
N ASP A 207 35.13 -56.50 -2.32
CA ASP A 207 36.60 -56.62 -2.31
C ASP A 207 37.26 -56.24 -0.95
N ASP A 208 36.74 -56.80 0.15
CA ASP A 208 37.22 -56.60 1.53
C ASP A 208 37.23 -55.14 2.03
N LYS A 209 36.48 -54.25 1.38
CA LYS A 209 36.32 -52.85 1.80
C LYS A 209 34.86 -52.47 1.97
N PRO A 210 34.50 -51.74 3.05
CA PRO A 210 33.14 -51.25 3.22
C PRO A 210 32.83 -50.19 2.17
N VAL A 211 31.72 -50.34 1.46
CA VAL A 211 31.30 -49.37 0.44
C VAL A 211 30.61 -48.19 1.12
N LEU A 212 31.12 -46.97 0.94
CA LEU A 212 30.50 -45.75 1.46
C LEU A 212 29.46 -45.20 0.47
N ASN A 213 28.42 -44.53 1.00
CA ASN A 213 27.37 -43.92 0.18
C ASN A 213 27.94 -42.92 -0.85
N LYS A 214 28.97 -42.16 -0.48
CA LYS A 214 29.69 -41.26 -1.40
C LYS A 214 30.23 -41.95 -2.66
N ASP A 215 30.76 -43.17 -2.51
CA ASP A 215 31.43 -43.89 -3.60
C ASP A 215 30.39 -44.49 -4.55
N VAL A 216 29.22 -44.87 -4.02
CA VAL A 216 28.07 -45.32 -4.83
C VAL A 216 27.49 -44.16 -5.63
N LEU A 217 27.30 -42.99 -5.02
CA LEU A 217 26.80 -41.81 -5.71
C LEU A 217 27.73 -41.35 -6.84
N ALA A 218 29.05 -41.40 -6.61
CA ALA A 218 30.04 -41.11 -7.64
C ALA A 218 29.89 -42.07 -8.85
N ARG A 219 29.76 -43.38 -8.59
CA ARG A 219 29.52 -44.39 -9.65
C ARG A 219 28.20 -44.18 -10.38
N MET A 220 27.13 -43.81 -9.68
CA MET A 220 25.84 -43.49 -10.33
C MET A 220 25.97 -42.28 -11.26
N SER A 221 26.68 -41.23 -10.84
CA SER A 221 26.90 -40.05 -11.69
C SER A 221 27.73 -40.38 -12.93
N GLU A 222 28.67 -41.32 -12.83
CA GLU A 222 29.45 -41.82 -13.96
C GLU A 222 28.57 -42.64 -14.92
N MET A 223 27.71 -43.50 -14.38
CA MET A 223 26.75 -44.30 -15.15
C MET A 223 25.72 -43.43 -15.88
N GLN A 224 25.27 -42.35 -15.25
CA GLN A 224 24.38 -41.37 -15.87
C GLN A 224 25.05 -40.73 -17.08
N LYS A 225 26.29 -40.24 -16.93
CA LYS A 225 27.06 -39.67 -18.06
C LYS A 225 27.26 -40.66 -19.21
N ARG A 226 27.52 -41.94 -18.90
CA ARG A 226 27.63 -42.99 -19.93
C ARG A 226 26.30 -43.22 -20.64
N ARG A 227 25.17 -43.16 -19.93
CA ARG A 227 23.84 -43.26 -20.52
C ARG A 227 23.57 -42.07 -21.45
N ASP A 228 23.85 -40.85 -21.00
CA ASP A 228 23.68 -39.63 -21.80
C ASP A 228 24.52 -39.68 -23.09
N GLN A 229 25.76 -40.16 -23.00
CA GLN A 229 26.62 -40.39 -24.17
C GLN A 229 26.06 -41.46 -25.12
N LEU A 230 25.38 -42.48 -24.58
CA LEU A 230 24.73 -43.51 -25.39
C LEU A 230 23.51 -42.94 -26.11
N ASP A 231 22.69 -42.15 -25.42
CA ASP A 231 21.50 -41.51 -26.01
C ASP A 231 21.89 -40.53 -27.12
N GLU A 232 22.97 -39.77 -26.95
CA GLU A 232 23.51 -38.90 -28.00
C GLU A 232 23.96 -39.70 -29.24
N ARG A 233 24.60 -40.85 -29.04
CA ARG A 233 24.97 -41.77 -30.13
C ARG A 233 23.74 -42.37 -30.81
N PHE A 234 22.74 -42.78 -30.05
CA PHE A 234 21.47 -43.29 -30.60
C PHE A 234 20.75 -42.23 -31.41
N LYS A 235 20.74 -40.98 -30.94
CA LYS A 235 20.13 -39.85 -31.65
C LYS A 235 20.85 -39.58 -32.98
N ALA A 236 22.18 -39.59 -32.99
CA ALA A 236 22.97 -39.42 -34.21
C ALA A 236 22.76 -40.56 -35.23
N ILE A 237 22.63 -41.81 -34.78
CA ILE A 237 22.32 -42.94 -35.66
C ILE A 237 20.90 -42.79 -36.25
N ASN A 238 19.91 -42.47 -35.42
CA ASN A 238 18.53 -42.31 -35.86
C ASN A 238 18.36 -41.15 -36.86
N GLU A 239 19.08 -40.05 -36.66
CA GLU A 239 19.09 -38.90 -37.58
C GLU A 239 19.74 -39.23 -38.94
N LEU A 240 20.73 -40.12 -38.96
CA LEU A 240 21.33 -40.64 -40.20
C LEU A 240 20.45 -41.66 -40.92
N GLU A 241 19.60 -42.38 -40.19
CA GLU A 241 18.77 -43.47 -40.73
C GLU A 241 17.42 -42.97 -41.27
N VAL A 242 16.80 -41.96 -40.63
CA VAL A 242 15.52 -41.37 -41.05
C VAL A 242 15.66 -40.39 -42.23
N SER A 243 16.86 -39.84 -42.47
CA SER A 243 17.13 -38.89 -43.57
C SER A 243 17.28 -39.53 -44.96
N LYS A 244 17.35 -40.86 -45.08
CA LYS A 244 17.59 -41.54 -46.36
C LYS A 244 16.34 -42.22 -46.89
N TYR A 245 15.37 -41.40 -47.30
CA TYR A 245 14.24 -41.72 -48.19
C TYR A 245 13.33 -42.88 -47.77
N ASP A 246 12.02 -42.64 -47.70
CA ASP A 246 11.02 -43.69 -47.47
C ASP A 246 10.96 -44.65 -48.69
N TRP A 247 11.78 -45.69 -48.64
CA TRP A 247 11.91 -46.70 -49.69
C TRP A 247 10.58 -47.38 -49.99
N ILE A 248 9.67 -47.45 -49.00
CA ILE A 248 8.34 -48.05 -49.16
C ILE A 248 7.50 -47.18 -50.08
N ALA A 249 7.47 -45.85 -49.85
CA ALA A 249 6.77 -44.90 -50.70
C ALA A 249 7.34 -44.89 -52.13
N ILE A 250 8.67 -44.99 -52.28
CA ILE A 250 9.33 -45.08 -53.59
C ILE A 250 8.87 -46.32 -54.35
N MET A 251 8.93 -47.50 -53.72
CA MET A 251 8.56 -48.76 -54.38
C MET A 251 7.06 -48.81 -54.72
N GLU A 252 6.19 -48.18 -53.93
CA GLU A 252 4.77 -48.07 -54.25
C GLU A 252 4.51 -47.17 -55.46
N SER A 253 5.22 -46.04 -55.58
CA SER A 253 5.08 -45.13 -56.73
C SER A 253 5.53 -45.78 -58.05
N VAL A 254 6.61 -46.59 -58.01
CA VAL A 254 7.08 -47.36 -59.17
C VAL A 254 6.05 -48.43 -59.55
N ARG A 255 5.51 -49.17 -58.57
CA ARG A 255 4.49 -50.19 -58.81
C ARG A 255 3.25 -49.63 -59.49
N LYS A 256 2.74 -48.48 -59.05
CA LYS A 256 1.53 -47.84 -59.63
C LYS A 256 1.73 -47.38 -61.07
N ALA A 257 2.95 -47.03 -61.47
CA ALA A 257 3.23 -46.53 -62.81
C ALA A 257 3.39 -47.64 -63.87
N ILE A 258 3.69 -48.87 -63.46
CA ILE A 258 3.98 -49.99 -64.37
C ILE A 258 2.72 -50.84 -64.58
N PRO A 259 2.28 -51.11 -65.83
CA PRO A 259 1.13 -51.98 -66.12
C PRO A 259 1.39 -53.44 -65.73
N GLU A 260 0.32 -54.20 -65.45
CA GLU A 260 0.36 -55.60 -64.94
C GLU A 260 1.09 -56.62 -65.84
N ASN A 261 1.40 -56.29 -67.10
CA ASN A 261 2.02 -57.20 -68.07
C ASN A 261 3.38 -56.74 -68.61
N VAL A 262 4.11 -55.89 -67.86
CA VAL A 262 5.46 -55.42 -68.25
C VAL A 262 6.51 -55.97 -67.29
N TRP A 263 7.53 -56.63 -67.84
CA TRP A 263 8.68 -57.16 -67.09
C TRP A 263 9.86 -56.23 -67.33
N ILE A 264 10.44 -55.65 -66.27
CA ILE A 264 11.64 -54.83 -66.36
C ILE A 264 12.83 -55.78 -66.53
N THR A 265 13.40 -55.85 -67.73
CA THR A 265 14.47 -56.81 -68.03
C THR A 265 15.89 -56.28 -67.78
N ASP A 266 16.08 -54.98 -67.60
CA ASP A 266 17.38 -54.41 -67.24
C ASP A 266 17.19 -53.09 -66.50
N GLN A 267 17.95 -52.88 -65.43
CA GLN A 267 17.87 -51.66 -64.60
C GLN A 267 19.29 -51.12 -64.37
N THR A 268 19.55 -49.91 -64.88
CA THR A 268 20.80 -49.19 -64.55
C THR A 268 20.45 -48.05 -63.61
N LEU A 269 20.91 -48.19 -62.36
CA LEU A 269 20.54 -47.34 -61.24
C LEU A 269 21.67 -46.32 -61.01
N VAL A 270 21.49 -45.07 -61.48
CA VAL A 270 22.50 -44.01 -61.30
C VAL A 270 22.01 -42.98 -60.30
N TRP A 271 22.79 -42.80 -59.23
CA TRP A 271 22.53 -41.83 -58.17
C TRP A 271 23.07 -40.46 -58.56
N THR A 272 22.21 -39.44 -58.57
CA THR A 272 22.64 -38.05 -58.76
C THR A 272 22.17 -37.18 -57.60
N PRO A 273 22.83 -36.04 -57.31
CA PRO A 273 22.42 -35.12 -56.23
C PRO A 273 21.00 -34.56 -56.37
N ALA A 274 20.42 -34.62 -57.57
CA ALA A 274 19.07 -34.13 -57.87
C ALA A 274 17.99 -35.24 -57.88
N GLY A 275 18.37 -36.51 -57.64
CA GLY A 275 17.43 -37.63 -57.55
C GLY A 275 17.90 -38.92 -58.23
N PHE A 276 16.95 -39.83 -58.41
CA PHE A 276 17.14 -41.13 -59.05
C PHE A 276 16.69 -41.10 -60.52
N THR A 277 17.50 -41.66 -61.43
CA THR A 277 17.18 -41.79 -62.87
C THR A 277 17.01 -43.25 -63.25
N LEU A 278 15.84 -43.59 -63.82
CA LEU A 278 15.50 -44.95 -64.25
C LEU A 278 15.49 -45.07 -65.78
N HIS A 279 16.22 -46.05 -66.30
CA HIS A 279 16.16 -46.49 -67.70
C HIS A 279 15.32 -47.76 -67.79
N LEU A 280 14.27 -47.73 -68.62
CA LEU A 280 13.38 -48.87 -68.83
C LEU A 280 13.47 -49.36 -70.28
N LYS A 281 13.48 -50.68 -70.48
CA LYS A 281 13.37 -51.34 -71.79
C LYS A 281 12.13 -52.23 -71.78
N THR A 282 11.37 -52.24 -72.87
CA THR A 282 10.19 -53.12 -73.01
C THR A 282 10.23 -53.84 -74.36
N ASN A 283 9.63 -55.02 -74.46
CA ASN A 283 9.60 -55.85 -75.68
C ASN A 283 8.37 -55.60 -76.57
N VAL A 284 7.49 -54.66 -76.22
CA VAL A 284 6.23 -54.35 -76.93
C VAL A 284 6.04 -52.83 -77.02
N GLU A 285 5.91 -52.28 -78.23
CA GLU A 285 5.84 -50.83 -78.48
C GLU A 285 4.64 -50.16 -77.77
N GLU A 286 3.49 -50.83 -77.74
CA GLU A 286 2.26 -50.33 -77.13
C GLU A 286 2.38 -50.15 -75.61
N ASN A 287 3.12 -51.04 -74.95
CA ASN A 287 3.39 -50.96 -73.51
C ASN A 287 4.29 -49.77 -73.16
N ALA A 288 5.23 -49.40 -74.04
CA ALA A 288 6.05 -48.21 -73.86
C ALA A 288 5.22 -46.91 -73.94
N ARG A 289 4.18 -46.87 -74.79
CA ARG A 289 3.28 -45.70 -74.88
C ARG A 289 2.35 -45.59 -73.67
N ILE A 290 1.83 -46.71 -73.16
CA ILE A 290 0.99 -46.74 -71.95
C ILE A 290 1.79 -46.30 -70.73
N CYS A 291 3.02 -46.80 -70.57
CA CYS A 291 3.89 -46.44 -69.46
C CYS A 291 4.24 -44.93 -69.49
N TYR A 292 4.51 -44.35 -70.66
CA TYR A 292 4.70 -42.89 -70.81
C TYR A 292 3.46 -42.09 -70.37
N LYS A 293 2.26 -42.53 -70.74
CA LYS A 293 1.01 -41.87 -70.33
C LYS A 293 0.79 -41.94 -68.82
N ASN A 294 1.09 -43.08 -68.20
CA ASN A 294 0.99 -43.27 -66.74
C ASN A 294 2.01 -42.41 -65.98
N ILE A 295 3.21 -42.24 -66.53
CA ILE A 295 4.25 -41.35 -65.99
C ILE A 295 3.80 -39.89 -66.06
N GLN A 296 3.21 -39.45 -67.18
CA GLN A 296 2.68 -38.08 -67.29
C GLN A 296 1.51 -37.79 -66.34
N SER A 297 0.72 -38.80 -66.00
CA SER A 297 -0.40 -38.67 -65.04
C SER A 297 0.02 -38.81 -63.57
N SER A 298 1.27 -39.19 -63.30
CA SER A 298 1.76 -39.41 -61.95
C SER A 298 2.18 -38.09 -61.29
N ALA A 299 1.80 -37.90 -60.02
CA ALA A 299 2.22 -36.74 -59.24
C ALA A 299 3.72 -36.75 -58.88
N CYS A 300 4.36 -37.92 -58.93
CA CYS A 300 5.69 -38.17 -58.36
C CYS A 300 6.79 -38.35 -59.43
N LEU A 301 6.41 -38.53 -60.70
CA LEU A 301 7.32 -38.88 -61.79
C LEU A 301 7.32 -37.80 -62.87
N THR A 302 8.49 -37.52 -63.44
CA THR A 302 8.63 -36.65 -64.60
C THR A 302 9.53 -37.26 -65.66
N TYR A 303 9.07 -37.20 -66.90
CA TYR A 303 9.89 -37.54 -68.07
C TYR A 303 10.64 -36.29 -68.54
N SER A 304 11.96 -36.38 -68.71
CA SER A 304 12.78 -35.20 -69.07
C SER A 304 12.86 -34.92 -70.58
N GLY A 305 12.26 -35.75 -71.43
CA GLY A 305 12.26 -35.59 -72.89
C GLY A 305 11.02 -34.87 -73.43
N THR A 306 11.12 -34.32 -74.65
CA THR A 306 10.01 -33.65 -75.35
C THR A 306 9.34 -34.62 -76.33
N GLY A 307 8.24 -35.25 -75.90
CA GLY A 307 7.46 -36.20 -76.71
C GLY A 307 7.94 -37.66 -76.58
N ILE A 308 7.17 -38.59 -77.17
CA ILE A 308 7.51 -40.02 -77.18
C ILE A 308 8.48 -40.28 -78.34
N ASN A 309 9.78 -40.29 -78.06
CA ASN A 309 10.80 -40.83 -78.97
C ASN A 309 11.24 -42.20 -78.45
N LEU A 310 10.82 -43.26 -79.14
CA LEU A 310 11.20 -44.64 -78.81
C LEU A 310 12.34 -45.08 -79.74
N GLN A 311 13.43 -45.59 -79.15
CA GLN A 311 14.49 -46.25 -79.90
C GLN A 311 14.23 -47.75 -79.95
N ARG A 312 14.34 -48.34 -81.15
CA ARG A 312 14.25 -49.78 -81.37
C ARG A 312 15.64 -50.39 -81.36
N THR A 313 15.91 -51.31 -80.44
CA THR A 313 17.17 -52.06 -80.36
C THR A 313 16.85 -53.55 -80.51
N LYS A 314 17.66 -54.28 -81.29
CA LYS A 314 17.44 -55.70 -81.57
C LYS A 314 18.51 -56.54 -80.86
N GLU A 315 18.08 -57.40 -79.96
CA GLU A 315 18.94 -58.27 -79.15
C GLU A 315 18.39 -59.70 -79.24
N ASP A 316 19.23 -60.68 -79.60
CA ASP A 316 18.88 -62.11 -79.71
C ASP A 316 17.53 -62.44 -80.39
N LYS A 317 17.26 -61.76 -81.52
CA LYS A 317 16.03 -61.88 -82.37
C LYS A 317 14.74 -61.33 -81.76
N VAL A 318 14.79 -60.61 -80.64
CA VAL A 318 13.64 -59.89 -80.06
C VAL A 318 13.86 -58.39 -80.23
N ASP A 319 12.78 -57.67 -80.56
CA ASP A 319 12.81 -56.21 -80.66
C ASP A 319 12.48 -55.58 -79.30
N TYR A 320 13.35 -54.69 -78.83
CA TYR A 320 13.16 -53.91 -77.63
C TYR A 320 12.97 -52.43 -77.95
N TRP A 321 12.11 -51.78 -77.18
CA TRP A 321 11.79 -50.36 -77.24
C TRP A 321 12.22 -49.70 -75.94
N SER A 322 13.02 -48.64 -76.04
CA SER A 322 13.46 -47.83 -74.92
C SER A 322 13.19 -46.35 -75.14
N TRP A 323 12.96 -45.63 -74.05
CA TRP A 323 12.87 -44.17 -74.07
C TRP A 323 14.24 -43.54 -74.28
N ASP A 324 14.28 -42.43 -75.02
CA ASP A 324 15.51 -41.68 -75.31
C ASP A 324 15.98 -40.84 -74.12
N ALA A 325 15.07 -40.47 -73.22
CA ALA A 325 15.35 -39.68 -72.03
C ALA A 325 15.07 -40.47 -70.74
N PRO A 326 15.83 -40.20 -69.66
CA PRO A 326 15.60 -40.85 -68.37
C PRO A 326 14.33 -40.33 -67.69
N ILE A 327 13.76 -41.17 -66.81
CA ILE A 327 12.64 -40.78 -65.95
C ILE A 327 13.22 -40.30 -64.60
N THR A 328 12.82 -39.11 -64.18
CA THR A 328 13.29 -38.46 -62.94
C THR A 328 12.14 -38.29 -61.96
N PHE A 329 12.39 -38.59 -60.68
CA PHE A 329 11.41 -38.42 -59.60
C PHE A 329 11.35 -36.96 -59.13
N LYS A 330 10.14 -36.43 -58.96
CA LYS A 330 9.92 -35.16 -58.24
C LYS A 330 9.79 -35.48 -56.77
N PHE A 331 10.83 -35.18 -55.99
CA PHE A 331 10.70 -35.18 -54.54
C PHE A 331 10.16 -33.82 -54.10
N GLN A 332 8.99 -33.81 -53.44
CA GLN A 332 8.74 -32.73 -52.49
C GLN A 332 9.64 -33.03 -51.28
N PRO A 333 10.45 -32.07 -50.80
CA PRO A 333 11.07 -32.23 -49.50
C PRO A 333 9.94 -32.41 -48.49
N LEU A 334 9.93 -33.52 -47.75
CA LEU A 334 9.00 -33.67 -46.64
C LEU A 334 9.21 -32.46 -45.73
N GLY A 335 8.14 -31.69 -45.52
CA GLY A 335 8.14 -30.58 -44.59
C GLY A 335 8.67 -31.03 -43.23
N SER A 336 9.39 -30.13 -42.57
CA SER A 336 9.76 -30.26 -41.17
C SER A 336 8.56 -30.76 -40.36
N ALA A 337 8.83 -31.70 -39.44
CA ALA A 337 7.84 -32.41 -38.62
C ALA A 337 6.90 -31.54 -37.75
N ASP A 338 6.90 -30.21 -37.90
CA ASP A 338 6.09 -29.26 -37.14
C ASP A 338 4.72 -28.94 -37.77
N GLU A 339 4.42 -29.37 -39.00
CA GLU A 339 3.12 -29.05 -39.65
C GLU A 339 2.06 -30.17 -39.55
N MET A 340 2.37 -31.35 -38.99
CA MET A 340 1.43 -32.47 -38.88
C MET A 340 0.59 -32.51 -37.59
N GLU A 341 0.71 -31.53 -36.68
CA GLU A 341 -0.08 -31.50 -35.43
C GLU A 341 -1.30 -30.55 -35.48
N SER A 342 -1.64 -30.00 -36.64
CA SER A 342 -2.80 -29.08 -36.78
C SER A 342 -3.81 -29.44 -37.86
N ALA A 343 -3.77 -30.67 -38.39
CA ALA A 343 -4.80 -31.18 -39.28
C ALA A 343 -4.98 -32.70 -39.12
N GLU A 344 -5.74 -33.11 -38.10
CA GLU A 344 -6.94 -33.98 -38.18
C GLU A 344 -7.40 -34.45 -36.80
#